data_AF-A0AAU9WZJ3-F1
#
_entry.id   AF-A0AAU9WZJ3-F1
#
_cell.length_a   1.000
_cell.length_b   1.000
_cell.length_c   1.000
_cell.angle_alpha   90.00
_cell.angle_beta   90.00
_cell.angle_gamma   90.00
#
_symmetry.space_group_name_H-M   'P 1'
#
loop_
_entity.id
_entity.type
_entity.pdbx_description
1 polymer ?
#
loop_
_entity_poly.entity_id
_entity_poly.type
_entity_poly.pdbx_seq_one_letter_code
_entity_poly.pdbx_strand_id
1 'polypeptide(L)'
;MQYDHIRRQWAAKCSSLKAKIPETHKTSSTSTANSSNGVPRGWALKARKCSRLTEQVKNFLLELFLVGEETGRKVTPPYALKRIRTLCREGTNERFFDKEEWLTAQQIASYFSRLATLKNTGKFPEASDINIAHQDLEPLEREIRRYNLRERVKHRLTL
;
A
#
# COMPACT_ATOMS: atom_id res chain seq x y z
N MET A 1 40.93 -22.48 26.06
CA MET A 1 40.31 -21.24 26.60
C MET A 1 40.86 -19.96 25.96
N GLN A 2 41.19 -19.94 24.66
CA GLN A 2 41.84 -18.79 23.99
C GLN A 2 40.84 -17.88 23.24
N TYR A 3 39.70 -18.44 22.84
CA TYR A 3 38.63 -17.73 22.12
C TYR A 3 38.03 -16.58 22.93
N ASP A 4 37.76 -16.80 24.22
CA ASP A 4 37.16 -15.79 25.09
C ASP A 4 38.08 -14.58 25.31
N HIS A 5 39.40 -14.79 25.28
CA HIS A 5 40.37 -13.72 25.41
C HIS A 5 40.32 -12.76 24.22
N ILE A 6 40.26 -13.30 23.00
CA ILE A 6 40.15 -12.51 21.76
C ILE A 6 38.83 -11.72 21.75
N ARG A 7 37.73 -12.35 22.18
CA ARG A 7 36.41 -11.70 22.28
C ARG A 7 36.40 -10.53 23.26
N ARG A 8 37.04 -10.70 24.42
CA ARG A 8 37.15 -9.64 25.45
C ARG A 8 38.01 -8.48 24.97
N GLN A 9 39.13 -8.74 24.32
CA GLN A 9 40.00 -7.70 23.76
C GLN A 9 39.30 -6.90 22.66
N TRP A 10 38.54 -7.57 21.78
CA TRP A 10 37.73 -6.90 20.77
C TRP A 10 36.63 -6.01 21.40
N ALA A 11 35.90 -6.52 22.39
CA ALA A 11 34.87 -5.75 23.10
C ALA A 11 35.44 -4.50 23.80
N ALA A 12 36.62 -4.62 24.40
CA ALA A 12 37.33 -3.51 25.04
C ALA A 12 37.76 -2.45 24.01
N LYS A 13 38.30 -2.88 22.85
CA LYS A 13 38.71 -1.99 21.76
C LYS A 13 37.51 -1.25 21.15
N CYS A 14 36.38 -1.93 20.94
CA CYS A 14 35.14 -1.30 20.48
C CYS A 14 34.59 -0.28 21.49
N SER A 15 34.71 -0.56 22.78
CA SER A 15 34.28 0.38 23.83
C SER A 15 35.16 1.63 23.90
N SER A 16 36.47 1.49 23.70
CA SER A 16 37.42 2.60 23.66
C SER A 16 37.22 3.52 22.44
N LEU A 17 36.75 2.97 21.32
CA LEU A 17 36.42 3.72 20.10
C LEU A 17 35.05 4.40 20.16
N LYS A 18 34.28 4.21 21.24
CA LYS A 18 33.05 4.96 21.50
C LYS A 18 33.40 6.37 21.95
N ALA A 19 33.91 7.16 21.00
CA ALA A 19 34.14 8.59 21.16
C ALA A 19 32.86 9.26 21.68
N LYS A 20 33.04 10.29 22.52
CA LYS A 20 31.99 11.18 23.02
C LYS A 20 31.09 11.65 21.88
N ILE A 21 29.98 10.94 21.68
CA ILE A 21 28.84 11.47 20.94
C ILE A 21 28.20 12.46 21.93
N PRO A 22 28.13 13.77 21.64
CA PRO A 22 27.39 14.68 22.50
C PRO A 22 25.95 14.15 22.58
N GLU A 23 25.41 14.05 23.80
CA GLU A 23 24.06 13.59 24.07
C GLU A 23 23.04 14.39 23.24
N THR A 24 22.67 13.87 22.09
CA THR A 24 21.48 14.30 21.38
C THR A 24 20.30 13.74 22.15
N HIS A 25 19.76 14.60 23.02
CA HIS A 25 18.44 14.52 23.64
C HIS A 25 17.51 13.49 22.98
N LYS A 26 17.13 12.48 23.77
CA LYS A 26 15.96 11.64 23.48
C LYS A 26 14.74 12.56 23.48
N THR A 27 14.19 12.86 22.32
CA THR A 27 12.82 13.37 22.23
C THR A 27 11.93 12.22 21.80
N SER A 28 11.50 11.45 22.79
CA SER A 28 10.21 10.77 22.74
C SER A 28 9.16 11.86 22.56
N SER A 29 8.50 11.92 21.40
CA SER A 29 7.30 12.73 21.21
C SER A 29 6.37 12.03 20.24
N THR A 30 5.47 11.28 20.84
CA THR A 30 4.13 11.03 20.33
C THR A 30 3.45 12.38 20.12
N SER A 31 3.35 12.84 18.88
CA SER A 31 2.33 13.82 18.49
C SER A 31 2.23 13.89 16.97
N THR A 32 1.11 13.37 16.47
CA THR A 32 0.54 13.70 15.17
C THR A 32 0.23 15.20 15.16
N ALA A 33 1.12 16.00 14.60
CA ALA A 33 0.78 17.31 14.08
C ALA A 33 1.70 17.61 12.91
N ASN A 34 1.11 17.66 11.72
CA ASN A 34 1.77 18.13 10.51
C ASN A 34 2.29 19.54 10.74
N SER A 35 3.61 19.68 10.84
CA SER A 35 4.31 20.93 10.55
C SER A 35 5.64 20.59 9.91
N SER A 36 5.65 20.75 8.59
CA SER A 36 6.81 20.63 7.73
C SER A 36 7.81 21.74 8.06
N ASN A 37 8.84 21.43 8.82
CA ASN A 37 10.12 22.15 8.84
C ASN A 37 11.21 21.20 9.37
N GLY A 38 11.49 20.15 8.59
CA GLY A 38 12.60 19.24 8.85
C GLY A 38 13.80 19.63 7.99
N VAL A 39 14.93 19.91 8.63
CA VAL A 39 16.26 20.10 8.03
C VAL A 39 16.45 19.10 6.86
N PRO A 40 16.96 19.54 5.68
CA PRO A 40 17.04 18.68 4.52
C PRO A 40 17.85 17.42 4.86
N ARG A 41 17.16 16.29 4.74
CA ARG A 41 17.72 14.94 4.86
C ARG A 41 18.98 14.91 3.96
N GLY A 42 20.12 14.55 4.53
CA GLY A 42 21.45 14.85 3.98
C GLY A 42 21.62 14.63 2.46
N TRP A 43 22.52 15.42 1.86
CA TRP A 43 22.84 15.55 0.42
C TRP A 43 22.87 14.25 -0.42
N ALA A 44 23.07 13.08 0.17
CA ALA A 44 23.11 11.80 -0.53
C ALA A 44 21.73 11.10 -0.67
N LEU A 45 20.69 11.54 0.04
CA LEU A 45 19.38 10.87 0.01
C LEU A 45 18.42 11.57 -0.96
N LYS A 46 18.15 10.93 -2.09
CA LYS A 46 17.10 11.38 -3.01
C LYS A 46 15.75 11.34 -2.30
N ALA A 47 15.05 12.47 -2.29
CA ALA A 47 13.70 12.56 -1.75
C ALA A 47 12.82 11.49 -2.40
N ARG A 48 12.33 10.55 -1.58
CA ARG A 48 11.37 9.55 -2.04
C ARG A 48 10.02 10.24 -2.19
N LYS A 49 9.48 10.25 -3.42
CA LYS A 49 8.10 10.66 -3.65
C LYS A 49 7.19 9.65 -2.98
N CYS A 50 6.65 10.00 -1.81
CA CYS A 50 5.58 9.25 -1.17
C CYS A 50 4.26 9.74 -1.77
N SER A 51 3.86 9.19 -2.93
CA SER A 51 2.50 9.41 -3.43
C SER A 51 1.56 8.61 -2.54
N ARG A 52 0.80 9.31 -1.69
CA ARG A 52 -0.30 8.68 -0.95
C ARG A 52 -1.32 8.19 -1.98
N LEU A 53 -1.72 6.93 -1.89
CA LEU A 53 -2.82 6.40 -2.70
C LEU A 53 -4.09 7.19 -2.34
N THR A 54 -4.85 7.61 -3.34
CA THR A 54 -6.14 8.26 -3.11
C THR A 54 -7.15 7.25 -2.57
N GLU A 55 -8.10 7.72 -1.78
CA GLU A 55 -9.05 6.84 -1.10
C GLU A 55 -9.91 6.08 -2.12
N GLN A 56 -10.35 6.76 -3.19
CA GLN A 56 -11.10 6.15 -4.28
C GLN A 56 -10.38 4.95 -4.91
N VAL A 57 -9.07 5.08 -5.19
CA VAL A 57 -8.28 3.98 -5.76
C VAL A 57 -8.10 2.84 -4.75
N LYS A 58 -7.88 3.14 -3.46
CA LYS A 58 -7.77 2.10 -2.42
C LYS A 58 -9.05 1.28 -2.30
N ASN A 59 -10.20 1.95 -2.32
CA ASN A 59 -11.51 1.33 -2.19
C ASN A 59 -11.81 0.42 -3.37
N PHE A 60 -11.56 0.90 -4.59
CA PHE A 60 -11.69 0.09 -5.79
C PHE A 60 -10.80 -1.16 -5.77
N LEU A 61 -9.55 -1.01 -5.34
CA LEU A 61 -8.62 -2.13 -5.22
C LEU A 61 -9.01 -3.11 -4.11
N LEU A 62 -9.57 -2.61 -3.00
CA LEU A 62 -10.05 -3.44 -1.91
C LEU A 62 -11.24 -4.30 -2.35
N GLU A 63 -12.20 -3.71 -3.07
CA GLU A 63 -13.32 -4.45 -3.66
C GLU A 63 -12.86 -5.53 -4.65
N LEU A 64 -11.95 -5.19 -5.57
CA LEU A 64 -11.34 -6.16 -6.48
C LEU A 64 -10.65 -7.31 -5.73
N PHE A 65 -9.98 -7.00 -4.61
CA PHE A 65 -9.35 -8.00 -3.77
C PHE A 65 -10.38 -8.93 -3.12
N LEU A 66 -11.46 -8.38 -2.55
CA LEU A 66 -12.52 -9.15 -1.91
C LEU A 66 -13.25 -10.06 -2.90
N VAL A 67 -13.59 -9.57 -4.08
CA VAL A 67 -14.15 -10.41 -5.16
C VAL A 67 -13.20 -11.55 -5.51
N GLY A 68 -11.89 -11.26 -5.61
CA GLY A 68 -10.89 -12.27 -5.90
C GLY A 68 -10.83 -13.36 -4.85
N GLU A 69 -11.10 -13.02 -3.58
CA GLU A 69 -11.19 -13.97 -2.48
C GLU A 69 -12.51 -14.77 -2.52
N GLU A 70 -13.65 -14.11 -2.75
CA GLU A 70 -14.97 -14.76 -2.86
C GLU A 70 -15.00 -15.78 -4.01
N THR A 71 -14.42 -15.41 -5.15
CA THR A 71 -14.36 -16.26 -6.35
C THR A 71 -13.22 -17.27 -6.32
N GLY A 72 -12.31 -17.20 -5.34
CA GLY A 72 -11.09 -17.99 -5.28
C GLY A 72 -10.06 -17.68 -6.38
N ARG A 73 -10.30 -16.65 -7.20
CA ARG A 73 -9.42 -16.22 -8.31
C ARG A 73 -8.86 -14.84 -8.04
N LYS A 74 -7.60 -14.80 -7.61
CA LYS A 74 -6.90 -13.54 -7.31
C LYS A 74 -6.79 -12.63 -8.54
N VAL A 75 -7.19 -11.37 -8.36
CA VAL A 75 -7.00 -10.32 -9.35
C VAL A 75 -5.51 -10.08 -9.57
N THR A 76 -5.06 -10.08 -10.83
CA THR A 76 -3.67 -9.78 -11.14
C THR A 76 -3.40 -8.26 -11.10
N PRO A 77 -2.26 -7.80 -10.55
CA PRO A 77 -1.95 -6.37 -10.50
C PRO A 77 -1.95 -5.64 -11.86
N PRO A 78 -1.47 -6.22 -12.98
CA PRO A 78 -1.57 -5.60 -14.29
C PRO A 78 -3.01 -5.43 -14.78
N TYR A 79 -3.90 -6.34 -14.40
CA TYR A 79 -5.32 -6.25 -14.74
C TYR A 79 -5.99 -5.09 -13.97
N ALA A 80 -5.78 -5.02 -12.65
CA ALA A 80 -6.28 -3.93 -11.83
C ALA A 80 -5.77 -2.57 -12.31
N LEU A 81 -4.49 -2.48 -12.71
CA LEU A 81 -3.92 -1.29 -13.33
C LEU A 81 -4.70 -0.87 -14.59
N LYS A 82 -4.92 -1.82 -15.51
CA LYS A 82 -5.65 -1.54 -16.75
C LYS A 82 -7.04 -0.98 -16.43
N ARG A 83 -7.72 -1.54 -15.42
CA ARG A 83 -9.05 -1.07 -14.99
C ARG A 83 -9.03 0.36 -14.47
N ILE A 84 -8.09 0.70 -13.58
CA ILE A 84 -7.92 2.08 -13.09
C ILE A 84 -7.74 3.06 -14.27
N ARG A 85 -7.01 2.67 -15.32
CA ARG A 85 -6.76 3.54 -16.48
C ARG A 85 -7.92 3.67 -17.45
N THR A 86 -8.79 2.66 -17.53
CA THR A 86 -9.85 2.58 -18.55
C THR A 86 -11.26 2.78 -17.99
N LEU A 87 -11.41 2.92 -16.67
CA LEU A 87 -12.70 3.16 -16.05
C LEU A 87 -13.19 4.56 -16.41
N CYS A 88 -14.44 4.67 -16.86
CA CYS A 88 -15.11 5.93 -17.20
C CYS A 88 -16.35 6.12 -16.33
N ARG A 89 -16.72 7.38 -16.09
CA ARG A 89 -17.96 7.73 -15.38
C ARG A 89 -19.17 7.41 -16.25
N GLU A 90 -20.26 6.96 -15.63
CA GLU A 90 -21.46 6.61 -16.39
C GLU A 90 -22.09 7.82 -17.08
N GLY A 91 -22.61 7.60 -18.30
CA GLY A 91 -23.28 8.63 -19.09
C GLY A 91 -22.32 9.67 -19.69
N THR A 92 -21.03 9.60 -19.38
CA THR A 92 -19.99 10.49 -19.91
C THR A 92 -18.84 9.66 -20.47
N ASN A 93 -18.05 10.23 -21.37
CA ASN A 93 -16.80 9.61 -21.83
C ASN A 93 -15.60 10.06 -20.97
N GLU A 94 -15.86 10.59 -19.78
CA GLU A 94 -14.84 11.10 -18.88
C GLU A 94 -14.23 9.98 -18.06
N ARG A 95 -12.92 10.08 -17.82
CA ARG A 95 -12.18 9.10 -17.01
C ARG A 95 -12.64 9.20 -15.56
N PHE A 96 -12.76 8.05 -14.92
CA PHE A 96 -13.15 7.97 -13.53
C PHE A 96 -11.99 8.34 -12.58
N PHE A 97 -10.77 7.94 -12.95
CA PHE A 97 -9.55 8.26 -12.21
C PHE A 97 -8.67 9.23 -12.99
N ASP A 98 -8.12 10.21 -12.28
CA ASP A 98 -7.17 11.16 -12.84
C ASP A 98 -5.81 10.51 -13.10
N LYS A 99 -5.00 11.11 -13.98
CA LYS A 99 -3.70 10.55 -14.36
C LYS A 99 -2.73 10.50 -13.17
N GLU A 100 -2.91 11.42 -12.23
CA GLU A 100 -2.17 11.57 -10.99
C GLU A 100 -2.46 10.43 -10.01
N GLU A 101 -3.62 9.79 -10.15
CA GLU A 101 -4.07 8.66 -9.33
C GLU A 101 -3.68 7.31 -9.91
N TRP A 102 -3.12 7.29 -11.11
CA TRP A 102 -2.72 6.06 -11.76
C TRP A 102 -1.56 5.41 -11.02
N LEU A 103 -1.75 4.13 -10.72
CA LEU A 103 -0.74 3.34 -10.04
C LEU A 103 0.16 2.60 -11.03
N THR A 104 1.26 2.09 -10.51
CA THR A 104 2.07 1.07 -11.16
C THR A 104 1.59 -0.32 -10.73
N ALA A 105 1.82 -1.33 -11.56
CA ALA A 105 1.51 -2.71 -11.20
C ALA A 105 2.23 -3.13 -9.90
N GLN A 106 3.43 -2.60 -9.64
CA GLN A 106 4.18 -2.85 -8.41
C GLN A 106 3.53 -2.22 -7.17
N GLN A 107 2.99 -0.99 -7.28
CA GLN A 107 2.23 -0.37 -6.18
C GLN A 107 0.98 -1.19 -5.84
N ILE A 108 0.26 -1.65 -6.87
CA ILE A 108 -0.92 -2.51 -6.69
C ILE A 108 -0.54 -3.86 -6.05
N ALA A 109 0.53 -4.50 -6.53
CA ALA A 109 1.02 -5.75 -5.95
C ALA A 109 1.41 -5.58 -4.47
N SER A 110 2.11 -4.49 -4.14
CA SER A 110 2.47 -4.17 -2.75
C SER A 110 1.23 -3.93 -1.90
N TYR A 111 0.19 -3.30 -2.44
CA TYR A 111 -1.07 -3.07 -1.73
C TYR A 111 -1.80 -4.38 -1.44
N PHE A 112 -1.95 -5.26 -2.44
CA PHE A 112 -2.55 -6.58 -2.26
C PHE A 112 -1.78 -7.47 -1.27
N SER A 113 -0.43 -7.41 -1.30
CA SER A 113 0.39 -8.11 -0.30
C SER A 113 0.08 -7.62 1.12
N ARG A 114 -0.07 -6.30 1.31
CA ARG A 114 -0.43 -5.72 2.60
C ARG A 114 -1.84 -6.13 3.04
N LEU A 115 -2.81 -6.14 2.13
CA LEU A 115 -4.18 -6.63 2.41
C LEU A 115 -4.17 -8.10 2.86
N ALA A 116 -3.42 -8.96 2.17
CA ALA A 116 -3.27 -10.35 2.56
C ALA A 116 -2.62 -10.51 3.94
N THR A 117 -1.59 -9.71 4.26
CA THR A 117 -0.98 -9.70 5.60
C THR A 117 -1.98 -9.24 6.66
N LEU A 118 -2.71 -8.14 6.41
CA LEU A 118 -3.72 -7.62 7.34
C LEU A 118 -4.78 -8.68 7.63
N LYS A 119 -5.26 -9.38 6.61
CA LYS A 119 -6.18 -10.52 6.73
C LYS A 119 -5.60 -11.61 7.65
N ASN A 120 -4.39 -12.05 7.39
CA ASN A 120 -3.74 -13.11 8.18
C ASN A 120 -3.51 -12.69 9.65
N THR A 121 -3.37 -11.39 9.91
CA THR A 121 -3.19 -10.85 11.27
C THR A 121 -4.50 -10.47 11.96
N GLY A 122 -5.66 -10.69 11.33
CA GLY A 122 -6.98 -10.33 11.88
C GLY A 122 -7.25 -8.82 11.96
N LYS A 123 -6.48 -8.00 11.25
CA LYS A 123 -6.58 -6.52 11.23
C LYS A 123 -7.09 -6.02 9.88
N PHE A 124 -7.91 -6.83 9.21
CA PHE A 124 -8.42 -6.50 7.88
C PHE A 124 -9.41 -5.33 7.99
N PRO A 125 -9.30 -4.28 7.15
CA PRO A 125 -10.30 -3.23 7.10
C PRO A 125 -11.63 -3.86 6.68
N GLU A 126 -12.65 -3.77 7.53
CA GLU A 126 -14.00 -4.18 7.14
C GLU A 126 -14.52 -3.15 6.12
N ALA A 127 -15.24 -3.61 5.09
CA ALA A 127 -15.68 -2.76 3.97
C ALA A 127 -16.59 -1.57 4.40
N SER A 128 -17.05 -1.57 5.64
CA SER A 128 -17.88 -0.56 6.30
C SER A 128 -17.15 0.75 6.63
N ASP A 129 -15.81 0.78 6.70
CA ASP A 129 -15.03 2.00 7.02
C ASP A 129 -14.74 2.90 5.81
N ILE A 130 -15.32 2.58 4.65
CA ILE A 130 -14.97 3.15 3.37
C ILE A 130 -15.89 4.35 3.03
N ASN A 131 -15.37 5.58 3.17
CA ASN A 131 -16.10 6.79 2.78
C ASN A 131 -15.94 7.06 1.26
N ILE A 132 -16.89 6.58 0.44
CA ILE A 132 -16.98 6.90 -0.99
C ILE A 132 -18.16 7.86 -1.19
N ALA A 133 -17.93 8.96 -1.92
CA ALA A 133 -19.01 9.87 -2.30
C ALA A 133 -20.06 9.13 -3.15
N HIS A 134 -21.34 9.34 -2.86
CA HIS A 134 -22.46 8.58 -3.45
C HIS A 134 -22.51 8.63 -5.00
N GLN A 135 -21.94 9.69 -5.60
CA GLN A 135 -21.84 9.89 -7.05
C GLN A 135 -20.74 9.04 -7.72
N ASP A 136 -19.76 8.59 -6.93
CA ASP A 136 -18.61 7.80 -7.38
C ASP A 136 -18.81 6.30 -7.12
N LEU A 137 -19.83 5.92 -6.34
CA LEU A 137 -20.20 4.53 -6.07
C LEU A 137 -20.71 3.80 -7.32
N GLU A 138 -21.65 4.39 -8.06
CA GLU A 138 -22.33 3.74 -9.19
C GLU A 138 -21.39 3.21 -10.29
N PRO A 139 -20.43 4.00 -10.82
CA PRO A 139 -19.52 3.51 -11.85
C PRO A 139 -18.58 2.40 -11.34
N LEU A 140 -18.15 2.48 -10.07
CA LEU A 140 -17.31 1.46 -9.44
C LEU A 140 -18.07 0.16 -9.24
N GLU A 141 -19.28 0.24 -8.68
CA GLU A 141 -20.14 -0.92 -8.45
C GLU A 141 -20.47 -1.65 -9.74
N ARG A 142 -20.77 -0.93 -10.82
CA ARG A 142 -21.06 -1.54 -12.12
C ARG A 142 -19.86 -2.26 -12.69
N GLU A 143 -18.67 -1.68 -12.55
CA GLU A 143 -17.45 -2.33 -13.02
C GLU A 143 -17.13 -3.58 -12.20
N ILE A 144 -17.34 -3.53 -10.88
CA ILE A 144 -17.26 -4.67 -9.97
C ILE A 144 -18.26 -5.74 -10.40
N ARG A 145 -19.54 -5.40 -10.60
CA ARG A 145 -20.57 -6.34 -11.09
C ARG A 145 -20.17 -6.97 -12.43
N ARG A 146 -19.61 -6.18 -13.35
CA ARG A 146 -19.14 -6.66 -14.65
C ARG A 146 -17.95 -7.60 -14.52
N TYR A 147 -17.01 -7.30 -13.61
CA TYR A 147 -15.90 -8.17 -13.29
C TYR A 147 -16.39 -9.51 -12.71
N ASN A 148 -17.29 -9.46 -11.72
CA ASN A 148 -17.89 -10.62 -11.08
C ASN A 148 -18.59 -11.52 -12.11
N LEU A 149 -19.38 -10.92 -13.00
CA LEU A 149 -20.07 -11.65 -14.06
C LEU A 149 -19.07 -12.34 -15.00
N ARG A 150 -17.98 -11.67 -15.38
CA ARG A 150 -16.93 -12.26 -16.23
C ARG A 150 -16.24 -13.44 -15.56
N GLU A 151 -15.91 -13.33 -14.28
CA GLU A 151 -15.26 -14.44 -13.56
C GLU A 151 -16.21 -15.64 -13.38
N ARG A 152 -17.50 -15.39 -13.10
CA ARG A 152 -18.53 -16.43 -13.04
C ARG A 152 -18.73 -17.14 -14.39
N VAL A 153 -18.75 -16.40 -15.49
CA VAL A 153 -18.87 -16.98 -16.84
C VAL A 153 -17.64 -17.82 -17.17
N LYS A 154 -16.42 -17.32 -16.91
CA LYS A 154 -15.19 -18.10 -17.12
C LYS A 154 -15.18 -19.40 -16.32
N HIS A 155 -15.64 -19.39 -15.07
CA HIS A 155 -15.70 -20.62 -14.25
C HIS A 155 -16.64 -21.67 -14.85
N ARG A 156 -17.79 -21.26 -15.41
CA ARG A 156 -18.76 -22.18 -16.02
C ARG A 156 -18.31 -22.79 -17.35
N LEU A 157 -17.34 -22.19 -18.03
CA LEU A 157 -16.82 -22.67 -19.32
C LEU A 157 -15.56 -23.55 -19.17
N THR A 158 -15.00 -23.64 -17.96
CA THR A 158 -13.79 -24.43 -17.65
C THR A 158 -14.10 -25.75 -16.93
N LEU A 159 -15.38 -26.13 -16.84
CA LEU A 159 -15.88 -27.43 -16.39
C LEU A 159 -16.55 -28.13 -17.59
#